data_AF-A0A9N9J6Q0-F1
#
_entry.id   AF-A0A9N9J6Q0-F1
#
_cell.length_a   1.000
_cell.length_b   1.000
_cell.length_c   1.000
_cell.angle_alpha   90.00
_cell.angle_beta   90.00
_cell.angle_gamma   90.00
#
_symmetry.space_group_name_H-M   'P 1'
#
loop_
_entity.id
_entity.type
_entity.pdbx_description
1 polymer ?
#
loop_
_entity_poly.entity_id
_entity_poly.type
_entity_poly.pdbx_seq_one_letter_code
_entity_poly.pdbx_strand_id
1 'polypeptide(L)' 'SNTEVEETIKRLSANKYVKEVLIVNKEGQTIKSTLDETLSKKYSDLITKLIEQTNYVIKEMDDETKS' A
#
# COMPACT_ATOMS: atom_id res chain seq x y z
N SER A 1 -13.23 -7.42 -9.19
CA SER A 1 -14.62 -7.42 -8.69
C SER A 1 -14.68 -6.55 -7.44
N ASN A 2 -15.58 -5.58 -7.31
CA ASN A 2 -15.67 -4.72 -6.10
C ASN A 2 -15.78 -5.56 -4.80
N THR A 3 -16.40 -6.74 -4.90
CA THR A 3 -16.54 -7.74 -3.83
C THR A 3 -15.22 -8.23 -3.22
N GLU A 4 -14.17 -8.44 -4.01
CA GLU A 4 -12.88 -8.97 -3.51
C GLU A 4 -12.17 -7.98 -2.57
N VAL A 5 -12.29 -6.69 -2.88
CA VAL A 5 -11.73 -5.60 -2.06
C VAL A 5 -12.48 -5.53 -0.73
N GLU A 6 -13.81 -5.60 -0.75
CA GLU A 6 -14.65 -5.61 0.44
C GLU A 6 -14.41 -6.84 1.32
N GLU A 7 -14.28 -8.03 0.73
CA GLU A 7 -13.92 -9.25 1.46
C GLU A 7 -12.52 -9.16 2.08
N THR A 8 -11.56 -8.56 1.37
CA THR A 8 -10.21 -8.34 1.88
C THR A 8 -10.23 -7.43 3.10
N ILE A 9 -11.00 -6.33 3.06
CA ILE A 9 -11.16 -5.45 4.22
C ILE A 9 -11.81 -6.18 5.36
N LYS A 10 -12.92 -6.90 5.14
CA LYS A 10 -13.59 -7.68 6.19
C LYS A 10 -12.62 -8.66 6.86
N ARG A 11 -11.82 -9.37 6.07
CA ARG A 11 -10.83 -10.34 6.59
C ARG A 11 -9.73 -9.66 7.42
N LEU A 12 -9.23 -8.50 6.98
CA LEU A 12 -8.21 -7.75 7.72
C LEU A 12 -8.80 -7.16 9.02
N SER A 13 -9.98 -6.54 8.94
CA SER A 13 -10.66 -5.92 10.08
C SER A 13 -11.21 -6.95 11.09
N ALA A 14 -11.33 -8.23 10.73
CA ALA A 14 -11.71 -9.28 11.68
C ALA A 14 -10.65 -9.54 12.77
N ASN A 15 -9.41 -9.13 12.56
CA ASN A 15 -8.38 -9.17 13.60
C ASN A 15 -8.54 -7.98 14.54
N LYS A 16 -8.84 -8.23 15.82
CA LYS A 16 -9.07 -7.20 16.84
C LYS A 16 -7.88 -6.24 17.07
N TYR A 17 -6.69 -6.57 16.61
CA TYR A 17 -5.50 -5.71 16.71
C TYR A 17 -5.27 -4.86 15.45
N VAL A 18 -6.01 -5.10 14.36
CA VAL A 18 -6.03 -4.23 13.19
C VAL A 18 -6.90 -3.02 13.50
N LYS A 19 -6.26 -1.85 13.60
CA LYS A 19 -6.97 -0.61 13.85
C LYS A 19 -7.61 -0.07 12.58
N GLU A 20 -6.85 -0.06 11.49
CA GLU A 20 -7.22 0.58 10.23
C GLU A 20 -6.66 -0.20 9.05
N VAL A 21 -7.31 -0.08 7.89
CA VAL A 21 -6.94 -0.71 6.62
C VAL A 21 -6.87 0.36 5.54
N LEU A 22 -5.84 0.30 4.71
CA LEU A 22 -5.65 1.17 3.55
C LEU A 22 -5.25 0.31 2.35
N ILE A 23 -6.02 0.41 1.26
CA ILE A 23 -5.78 -0.29 0.01
C ILE A 23 -5.43 0.76 -1.04
N VAL A 24 -4.25 0.62 -1.64
CA VAL A 24 -3.71 1.54 -2.64
C VAL A 24 -3.35 0.79 -3.92
N ASN A 25 -3.50 1.44 -5.07
CA ASN A 25 -2.92 0.94 -6.32
C ASN A 25 -1.45 1.36 -6.46
N LYS A 26 -0.80 0.93 -7.55
CA LYS A 26 0.61 1.22 -7.83
C LYS A 26 0.87 2.72 -8.05
N GLU A 27 -0.14 3.48 -8.45
CA GLU A 27 -0.09 4.93 -8.62
C GLU A 27 -0.25 5.70 -7.29
N GLY A 28 -0.43 5.00 -6.17
CA GLY A 28 -0.68 5.62 -4.86
C GLY A 28 -2.09 6.19 -4.70
N GLN A 29 -3.02 5.83 -5.59
CA GLN A 29 -4.42 6.17 -5.40
C GLN A 29 -5.06 5.23 -4.38
N THR A 30 -5.79 5.82 -3.45
CA THR A 30 -6.56 5.07 -2.46
C THR A 30 -7.75 4.41 -3.17
N ILE A 31 -7.79 3.07 -3.15
CA ILE A 31 -8.94 2.29 -3.63
C ILE A 31 -10.01 2.25 -2.54
N LYS A 32 -9.59 2.02 -1.29
CA LYS A 32 -10.48 1.92 -0.14
C LYS A 32 -9.70 2.10 1.16
N SER A 33 -10.30 2.73 2.16
CA SER A 33 -9.70 2.84 3.49
C SER A 33 -10.76 2.90 4.58
N THR A 34 -10.36 2.52 5.79
CA THR A 34 -11.10 2.82 7.02
C THR A 34 -10.60 4.09 7.71
N LEU A 35 -9.45 4.64 7.27
CA LEU A 35 -8.92 5.93 7.71
C LEU A 35 -9.79 7.09 7.21
N ASP A 36 -9.67 8.24 7.86
CA ASP A 36 -10.15 9.49 7.28
C ASP A 36 -9.41 9.84 5.97
N GLU A 37 -9.99 10.72 5.17
CA GLU A 37 -9.46 11.09 3.84
C GLU A 37 -8.07 11.72 3.91
N THR A 38 -7.78 12.48 4.97
CA THR A 38 -6.50 13.19 5.13
C THR A 38 -5.38 12.18 5.40
N LEU A 39 -5.60 11.26 6.33
CA LEU A 39 -4.65 10.20 6.64
C LEU A 39 -4.51 9.18 5.50
N SER A 40 -5.62 8.84 4.84
CA SER A 40 -5.61 7.99 3.65
C SER A 40 -4.67 8.57 2.59
N LYS A 41 -4.84 9.84 2.23
CA LYS A 41 -3.97 10.51 1.25
C LYS A 41 -2.52 10.53 1.71
N LYS A 42 -2.26 10.93 2.95
CA LYS A 42 -0.90 11.02 3.49
C LYS A 42 -0.18 9.67 3.46
N TYR A 43 -0.83 8.59 3.89
CA TYR A 43 -0.18 7.29 3.95
C TYR A 43 -0.05 6.65 2.57
N SER A 44 -0.99 6.85 1.66
CA SER A 44 -0.83 6.43 0.26
C SER A 44 0.39 7.09 -0.38
N ASP A 45 0.54 8.41 -0.24
CA ASP A 45 1.69 9.14 -0.80
C ASP A 45 3.03 8.66 -0.22
N LEU A 46 3.10 8.44 1.10
CA LEU A 46 4.34 8.01 1.77
C LEU A 46 4.74 6.58 1.41
N ILE A 47 3.77 5.65 1.41
CA ILE A 47 4.03 4.24 1.12
C ILE A 47 4.44 4.06 -0.35
N THR A 48 3.78 4.75 -1.29
CA THR A 48 4.15 4.68 -2.70
C THR A 48 5.57 5.18 -2.93
N LYS A 49 5.95 6.33 -2.36
CA LYS A 49 7.34 6.85 -2.44
C LYS A 49 8.36 5.89 -1.84
N LEU A 50 8.04 5.27 -0.71
CA LEU A 50 8.92 4.29 -0.07
C LEU A 50 9.15 3.07 -0.98
N ILE A 51 8.08 2.56 -1.60
CA ILE A 51 8.16 1.42 -2.53
C ILE A 51 8.97 1.80 -3.77
N GLU A 52 8.77 2.99 -4.35
CA GLU A 52 9.55 3.49 -5.49
C GLU A 52 11.05 3.54 -5.18
N GLN A 53 11.42 4.10 -4.03
CA GLN A 53 12.81 4.16 -3.59
C GLN A 53 13.39 2.76 -3.35
N THR A 54 12.61 1.86 -2.76
CA THR A 54 13.04 0.48 -2.48
C THR A 54 13.29 -0.27 -3.79
N ASN A 55 12.39 -0.17 -4.76
CA ASN A 55 12.54 -0.79 -6.07
C ASN A 55 13.74 -0.23 -6.84
N TYR A 56 13.99 1.08 -6.73
CA TYR A 56 15.16 1.72 -7.31
C TYR A 56 16.45 1.13 -6.74
N VAL A 57 16.57 1.04 -5.41
CA VAL A 57 17.76 0.50 -4.73
C VAL A 57 17.98 -0.98 -5.07
N ILE A 58 16.93 -1.79 -5.04
CA ILE A 58 17.04 -3.23 -5.39
C ILE A 58 17.53 -3.39 -6.83
N LYS A 59 17.00 -2.59 -7.75
CA LYS A 59 17.41 -2.63 -9.15
C LYS A 59 18.87 -2.20 -9.32
N GLU A 60 19.29 -1.13 -8.66
CA GLU A 60 20.67 -0.66 -8.68
C GLU A 60 21.64 -1.75 -8.19
N MET A 61 21.31 -2.42 -7.09
CA MET A 61 22.11 -3.54 -6.55
C MET A 61 22.19 -4.75 -7.50
N ASP A 62 21.08 -5.11 -8.17
CA ASP A 62 21.03 -6.21 -9.13
C ASP A 62 21.84 -5.91 -10.40
N ASP A 63 21.88 -4.65 -10.83
CA ASP A 63 22.65 -4.20 -12.00
C ASP A 63 24.16 -4.15 -11.65
N GLU A 64 24.52 -3.78 -10.41
CA GLU A 64 25.90 -3.81 -9.90
C GLU A 64 26.48 -5.22 -9.78
N THR A 65 25.68 -6.21 -9.37
CA THR A 65 26.16 -7.61 -9.23
C THR A 65 26.29 -8.37 -10.55
N LYS A 66 25.77 -7.82 -11.65
CA LYS A 66 25.85 -8.42 -13.00
C LYS A 66 26.97 -7.85 -13.87
N SER A 67 27.65 -6.78 -13.42
CA SER A 67 28.79 -6.17 -14.11
C SER A 67 30.12 -6.69 -13.57
#